data_AF-A0A5C6QRB2-F1
#
_entry.id   AF-A0A5C6QRB2-F1
#
_cell.length_a   1.000
_cell.length_b   1.000
_cell.length_c   1.000
_cell.angle_alpha   90.00
_cell.angle_beta   90.00
_cell.angle_gamma   90.00
#
_symmetry.space_group_name_H-M   'P 1'
#
loop_
_entity.id
_entity.type
_entity.pdbx_description
1 polymer ?
#
loop_
_entity_poly.entity_id
_entity_poly.type
_entity_poly.pdbx_seq_one_letter_code
_entity_poly.pdbx_strand_id
1 'polypeptide(L)'
;MKKLIQRCQYRDPLGYICQENANKTGLCYWHDHSLDKSGDEVKQALVDYARSGGLTRGISLKNADLSDIDLVNHHHKVGFDFSYADFYHANLLGAHLFNINFNKASLMKADVKNANLNCANLKQSNLLGVKWQDAKIENIQIGKKLSQEVHAQKALKEKNIKQAIDYFEQAEEVYRDLRKHSEQEGIFTLSGNLIQKELTMRRMQMPQYSIKRITSKVVDLFCGYGEDPLRIVGISMLLILFCAILYTFTGLNYQGTFLAYNPGHPLSENINFFLSCLYYSVVTFTTLGYGDFTPIGISRAIAAIEAFTGSFTIALFVVVFVKKMTR
;
A
#
# COMPACT_ATOMS: atom_id res chain seq x y z
N MET A 1 -19.82 -18.32 -52.49
CA MET A 1 -19.22 -18.82 -51.23
C MET A 1 -19.38 -17.75 -50.15
N LYS A 2 -20.25 -17.95 -49.16
CA LYS A 2 -20.29 -17.07 -47.97
C LYS A 2 -18.97 -17.27 -47.22
N LYS A 3 -18.08 -16.28 -47.23
CA LYS A 3 -16.92 -16.25 -46.33
C LYS A 3 -17.48 -16.41 -44.91
N LEU A 4 -17.17 -17.52 -44.23
CA LEU A 4 -17.43 -17.63 -42.80
C LEU A 4 -16.62 -16.52 -42.14
N ILE A 5 -17.30 -15.44 -41.75
CA ILE A 5 -16.70 -14.37 -40.96
C ILE A 5 -16.47 -14.98 -39.58
N GLN A 6 -15.22 -15.41 -39.32
CA GLN A 6 -14.83 -15.82 -37.99
C GLN A 6 -14.81 -14.58 -37.09
N ARG A 7 -15.43 -14.69 -35.91
CA ARG A 7 -15.36 -13.66 -34.88
C ARG A 7 -14.13 -13.85 -34.01
N CYS A 8 -13.66 -12.76 -33.42
CA CYS A 8 -12.56 -12.76 -32.47
C CYS A 8 -12.82 -13.74 -31.32
N GLN A 9 -11.83 -14.57 -31.02
CA GLN A 9 -11.89 -15.58 -29.95
C GLN A 9 -11.58 -15.01 -28.56
N TYR A 10 -11.27 -13.72 -28.44
CA TYR A 10 -10.96 -13.10 -27.16
C TYR A 10 -12.16 -13.17 -26.20
N ARG A 11 -11.90 -13.74 -25.03
CA ARG A 11 -12.83 -13.81 -23.90
C ARG A 11 -12.11 -13.45 -22.61
N ASP A 12 -12.63 -12.48 -21.89
CA ASP A 12 -12.05 -12.09 -20.61
C ASP A 12 -12.58 -12.97 -19.44
N PRO A 13 -11.93 -12.94 -18.26
CA PRO A 13 -12.38 -13.72 -17.09
C PRO A 13 -13.76 -13.33 -16.54
N LEU A 14 -14.29 -12.16 -16.91
CA LEU A 14 -15.63 -11.70 -16.50
C LEU A 14 -16.72 -12.07 -17.53
N GLY A 15 -16.34 -12.74 -18.62
CA GLY A 15 -17.26 -13.22 -19.64
C GLY A 15 -17.53 -12.25 -20.79
N TYR A 16 -16.80 -11.13 -20.91
CA TYR A 16 -16.87 -10.25 -22.06
C TYR A 16 -16.25 -10.94 -23.29
N ILE A 17 -16.93 -10.84 -24.43
CA ILE A 17 -16.54 -11.49 -25.69
C ILE A 17 -16.44 -10.41 -26.77
N CYS A 18 -15.35 -10.44 -27.54
CA CYS A 18 -15.15 -9.53 -28.65
C CYS A 18 -16.04 -9.92 -29.85
N GLN A 19 -16.73 -8.94 -30.45
CA GLN A 19 -17.61 -9.17 -31.61
C GLN A 19 -16.95 -8.83 -32.95
N GLU A 20 -15.70 -8.34 -32.91
CA GLU A 20 -14.95 -7.97 -34.11
C GLU A 20 -14.60 -9.16 -34.99
N ASN A 21 -14.31 -8.87 -36.25
CA ASN A 21 -13.87 -9.86 -37.21
C ASN A 21 -12.47 -10.36 -36.84
N ALA A 22 -12.31 -11.68 -36.79
CA ALA A 22 -11.02 -12.32 -36.61
C ALA A 22 -10.18 -12.26 -37.89
N ASN A 23 -8.88 -12.15 -37.70
CA ASN A 23 -7.88 -12.35 -38.74
C ASN A 23 -7.50 -13.86 -38.80
N LYS A 24 -6.38 -14.18 -39.46
CA LYS A 24 -5.89 -15.57 -39.61
C LYS A 24 -5.53 -16.26 -38.30
N THR A 25 -5.27 -15.54 -37.21
CA THR A 25 -4.91 -16.10 -35.90
C THR A 25 -6.15 -16.42 -35.05
N GLY A 26 -7.35 -16.04 -35.50
CA GLY A 26 -8.58 -16.18 -34.71
C GLY A 26 -8.86 -15.00 -33.77
N LEU A 27 -7.99 -13.99 -33.73
CA LEU A 27 -8.18 -12.76 -32.95
C LEU A 27 -8.46 -11.57 -33.88
N CYS A 28 -9.13 -10.53 -33.38
CA CYS A 28 -9.24 -9.28 -34.13
C CYS A 28 -7.92 -8.50 -34.05
N TYR A 29 -7.83 -7.44 -34.85
CA TYR A 29 -6.67 -6.55 -34.88
C TYR A 29 -6.19 -6.16 -33.47
N TRP A 30 -7.11 -5.68 -32.61
CA TRP A 30 -6.79 -5.19 -31.26
C TRP A 30 -6.35 -6.27 -30.27
N HIS A 31 -6.96 -7.46 -30.31
CA HIS A 31 -6.64 -8.55 -29.38
C HIS A 31 -5.46 -9.43 -29.81
N ASP A 32 -5.06 -9.35 -31.08
CA ASP A 32 -3.96 -10.15 -31.59
C ASP A 32 -2.60 -9.60 -31.11
N HIS A 33 -1.88 -10.40 -30.31
CA HIS A 33 -0.55 -10.08 -29.80
C HIS A 33 0.58 -10.24 -30.82
N SER A 34 0.33 -10.93 -31.93
CA SER A 34 1.32 -11.18 -32.98
C SER A 34 1.44 -10.04 -33.99
N LEU A 35 0.44 -9.17 -34.06
CA LEU A 35 0.44 -8.01 -34.94
C LEU A 35 1.24 -6.88 -34.33
N ASP A 36 2.15 -6.33 -35.14
CA ASP A 36 2.84 -5.08 -34.85
C ASP A 36 1.84 -3.91 -34.92
N LYS A 37 1.86 -3.08 -33.87
CA LYS A 37 1.01 -1.90 -33.70
C LYS A 37 1.83 -0.67 -33.30
N SER A 38 3.09 -0.63 -33.71
CA SER A 38 4.00 0.48 -33.46
C SER A 38 3.76 1.71 -34.35
N GLY A 39 3.03 1.57 -35.46
CA GLY A 39 2.79 2.67 -36.41
C GLY A 39 1.84 3.77 -35.91
N ASP A 40 1.99 4.98 -36.46
CA ASP A 40 1.25 6.18 -36.04
C ASP A 40 -0.28 6.08 -36.22
N GLU A 41 -0.72 5.31 -37.22
CA GLU A 41 -2.15 5.10 -37.52
C GLU A 41 -2.92 4.47 -36.35
N VAL A 42 -2.21 3.71 -35.50
CA VAL A 42 -2.80 2.99 -34.36
C VAL A 42 -3.39 3.96 -33.35
N LYS A 43 -2.79 5.14 -33.18
CA LYS A 43 -3.24 6.15 -32.23
C LYS A 43 -4.66 6.62 -32.54
N GLN A 44 -4.91 7.05 -33.78
CA GLN A 44 -6.23 7.52 -34.19
C GLN A 44 -7.24 6.36 -34.25
N ALA A 45 -6.83 5.21 -34.80
CA ALA A 45 -7.67 4.03 -34.86
C ALA A 45 -8.13 3.56 -33.48
N LEU A 46 -7.26 3.68 -32.45
CA LEU A 46 -7.60 3.29 -31.08
C LEU A 46 -8.62 4.23 -30.46
N VAL A 47 -8.46 5.54 -30.68
CA VAL A 47 -9.42 6.56 -30.23
C VAL A 47 -10.80 6.29 -30.85
N ASP A 48 -10.86 6.05 -32.16
CA ASP A 48 -12.11 5.78 -32.87
C ASP A 48 -12.74 4.46 -32.42
N TYR A 49 -11.93 3.42 -32.21
CA TYR A 49 -12.37 2.13 -31.69
C TYR A 49 -12.94 2.26 -30.27
N ALA A 50 -12.27 2.97 -29.37
CA ALA A 50 -12.76 3.18 -28.01
C ALA A 50 -14.07 3.99 -28.01
N ARG A 51 -14.13 5.08 -28.79
CA ARG A 51 -15.29 5.98 -28.86
C ARG A 51 -16.51 5.34 -29.53
N SER A 52 -16.31 4.43 -30.47
CA SER A 52 -17.39 3.66 -31.11
C SER A 52 -17.95 2.52 -30.24
N GLY A 53 -17.41 2.32 -29.04
CA GLY A 53 -17.85 1.26 -28.12
C GLY A 53 -17.17 -0.09 -28.36
N GLY A 54 -16.03 -0.09 -29.05
CA GLY A 54 -15.18 -1.26 -29.23
C GLY A 54 -14.73 -1.86 -27.89
N LEU A 55 -14.54 -3.18 -27.87
CA LEU A 55 -14.07 -3.88 -26.66
C LEU A 55 -12.56 -3.62 -26.45
N THR A 56 -12.22 -2.63 -25.62
CA THR A 56 -10.84 -2.23 -25.27
C THR A 56 -10.19 -3.12 -24.20
N ARG A 57 -10.95 -4.02 -23.56
CA ARG A 57 -10.44 -4.95 -22.56
C ARG A 57 -9.53 -5.99 -23.23
N GLY A 58 -8.35 -6.22 -22.67
CA GLY A 58 -7.38 -7.22 -23.13
C GLY A 58 -6.71 -6.96 -24.47
N ILE A 59 -6.84 -5.76 -25.02
CA ILE A 59 -6.17 -5.42 -26.28
C ILE A 59 -4.65 -5.41 -26.09
N SER A 60 -3.92 -5.64 -27.16
CA SER A 60 -2.46 -5.69 -27.19
C SER A 60 -1.90 -4.49 -27.95
N LEU A 61 -1.33 -3.55 -27.22
CA LEU A 61 -0.71 -2.31 -27.68
C LEU A 61 0.79 -2.29 -27.35
N LYS A 62 1.44 -3.45 -27.43
CA LYS A 62 2.88 -3.60 -27.21
C LYS A 62 3.65 -2.69 -28.17
N ASN A 63 4.59 -1.93 -27.62
CA ASN A 63 5.44 -0.98 -28.37
C ASN A 63 4.66 0.07 -29.20
N ALA A 64 3.36 0.28 -28.93
CA ALA A 64 2.57 1.24 -29.67
C ALA A 64 3.02 2.67 -29.37
N ASP A 65 3.09 3.52 -30.39
CA ASP A 65 3.24 4.97 -30.19
C ASP A 65 1.88 5.64 -29.99
N LEU A 66 1.57 5.92 -28.73
CA LEU A 66 0.35 6.55 -28.26
C LEU A 66 0.66 7.88 -27.57
N SER A 67 1.75 8.54 -27.98
CA SER A 67 2.09 9.90 -27.52
C SER A 67 0.92 10.87 -27.71
N ASP A 68 0.65 11.70 -26.72
CA ASP A 68 -0.42 12.71 -26.69
C ASP A 68 -1.83 12.15 -27.00
N ILE A 69 -2.04 10.84 -26.85
CA ILE A 69 -3.35 10.24 -27.13
C ILE A 69 -4.41 10.75 -26.16
N ASP A 70 -5.60 11.04 -26.68
CA ASP A 70 -6.76 11.37 -25.86
C ASP A 70 -7.70 10.16 -25.70
N LEU A 71 -7.60 9.52 -24.53
CA LEU A 71 -8.48 8.44 -24.09
C LEU A 71 -9.38 8.90 -22.93
N VAL A 72 -9.72 10.18 -22.87
CA VAL A 72 -10.72 10.69 -21.92
C VAL A 72 -12.11 10.44 -22.47
N ASN A 73 -12.96 9.77 -21.67
CA ASN A 73 -14.35 9.54 -22.04
C ASN A 73 -15.23 10.73 -21.64
N HIS A 74 -15.13 11.83 -22.40
CA HIS A 74 -15.78 13.12 -22.07
C HIS A 74 -17.30 13.06 -21.86
N HIS A 75 -17.99 12.07 -22.45
CA HIS A 75 -19.44 11.95 -22.37
C HIS A 75 -19.93 11.03 -21.24
N HIS A 76 -19.03 10.42 -20.48
CA HIS A 76 -19.38 9.48 -19.41
C HIS A 76 -18.67 9.82 -18.10
N LYS A 77 -19.30 9.43 -16.98
CA LYS A 77 -18.69 9.56 -15.65
C LYS A 77 -17.54 8.58 -15.40
N VAL A 78 -17.39 7.56 -16.25
CA VAL A 78 -16.37 6.53 -16.17
C VAL A 78 -15.46 6.60 -17.38
N GLY A 79 -14.15 6.49 -17.17
CA GLY A 79 -13.19 6.41 -18.29
C GLY A 79 -13.32 5.11 -19.07
N PHE A 80 -12.58 5.01 -20.17
CA PHE A 80 -12.55 3.79 -20.98
C PHE A 80 -11.94 2.62 -20.20
N ASP A 81 -12.38 1.41 -20.55
CA ASP A 81 -12.03 0.19 -19.86
C ASP A 81 -10.95 -0.60 -20.59
N PHE A 82 -9.70 -0.38 -20.20
CA PHE A 82 -8.52 -1.07 -20.68
C PHE A 82 -8.08 -2.17 -19.69
N SER A 83 -9.03 -2.76 -18.94
CA SER A 83 -8.70 -3.88 -18.06
C SER A 83 -8.06 -5.02 -18.85
N TYR A 84 -7.06 -5.69 -18.28
CA TYR A 84 -6.28 -6.77 -18.92
C TYR A 84 -5.48 -6.37 -20.17
N ALA A 85 -5.49 -5.11 -20.59
CA ALA A 85 -4.75 -4.69 -21.79
C ALA A 85 -3.23 -4.77 -21.58
N ASP A 86 -2.51 -4.89 -22.68
CA ASP A 86 -1.04 -4.98 -22.69
C ASP A 86 -0.43 -3.76 -23.37
N PHE A 87 0.16 -2.90 -22.56
CA PHE A 87 0.91 -1.70 -22.93
C PHE A 87 2.42 -1.89 -22.69
N TYR A 88 2.92 -3.13 -22.74
CA TYR A 88 4.36 -3.38 -22.60
C TYR A 88 5.16 -2.51 -23.57
N HIS A 89 6.05 -1.67 -23.03
CA HIS A 89 6.85 -0.71 -23.80
C HIS A 89 6.08 0.32 -24.64
N ALA A 90 4.78 0.54 -24.39
CA ALA A 90 4.03 1.57 -25.10
C ALA A 90 4.53 2.98 -24.76
N ASN A 91 4.54 3.88 -25.74
CA ASN A 91 4.78 5.30 -25.55
C ASN A 91 3.43 5.99 -25.27
N LEU A 92 3.22 6.47 -24.04
CA LEU A 92 2.05 7.23 -23.59
C LEU A 92 2.47 8.63 -23.11
N LEU A 93 3.59 9.15 -23.63
CA LEU A 93 4.09 10.48 -23.29
C LEU A 93 3.00 11.52 -23.57
N GLY A 94 2.67 12.37 -22.60
CA GLY A 94 1.65 13.42 -22.74
C GLY A 94 0.20 12.92 -22.83
N ALA A 95 -0.05 11.60 -22.70
CA ALA A 95 -1.38 11.03 -22.90
C ALA A 95 -2.43 11.58 -21.90
N HIS A 96 -3.65 11.82 -22.38
CA HIS A 96 -4.80 12.18 -21.56
C HIS A 96 -5.57 10.91 -21.16
N LEU A 97 -5.35 10.46 -19.93
CA LEU A 97 -5.82 9.18 -19.39
C LEU A 97 -6.68 9.37 -18.12
N PHE A 98 -7.35 10.53 -18.00
CA PHE A 98 -8.16 10.86 -16.83
C PHE A 98 -9.24 9.81 -16.58
N ASN A 99 -9.28 9.28 -15.35
CA ASN A 99 -10.27 8.28 -14.90
C ASN A 99 -10.26 6.96 -15.71
N ILE A 100 -9.18 6.66 -16.44
CA ILE A 100 -9.06 5.43 -17.22
C ILE A 100 -9.02 4.19 -16.31
N ASN A 101 -9.54 3.07 -16.80
CA ASN A 101 -9.47 1.81 -16.07
C ASN A 101 -8.41 0.87 -16.66
N PHE A 102 -7.28 0.73 -15.98
CA PHE A 102 -6.18 -0.18 -16.29
C PHE A 102 -6.13 -1.38 -15.32
N ASN A 103 -7.26 -1.76 -14.73
CA ASN A 103 -7.31 -2.88 -13.79
C ASN A 103 -6.74 -4.16 -14.43
N LYS A 104 -5.72 -4.76 -13.79
CA LYS A 104 -4.98 -5.94 -14.30
C LYS A 104 -4.31 -5.75 -15.68
N ALA A 105 -4.15 -4.52 -16.16
CA ALA A 105 -3.38 -4.24 -17.36
C ALA A 105 -1.88 -4.41 -17.11
N SER A 106 -1.09 -4.62 -18.16
CA SER A 106 0.36 -4.53 -18.11
C SER A 106 0.80 -3.18 -18.66
N LEU A 107 1.37 -2.32 -17.82
CA LEU A 107 2.04 -1.07 -18.22
C LEU A 107 3.56 -1.22 -18.11
N MET A 108 4.07 -2.45 -18.05
CA MET A 108 5.48 -2.70 -17.79
C MET A 108 6.37 -1.97 -18.81
N LYS A 109 7.29 -1.14 -18.32
CA LYS A 109 8.19 -0.28 -19.12
C LYS A 109 7.48 0.72 -20.04
N ALA A 110 6.20 1.00 -19.83
CA ALA A 110 5.49 2.05 -20.56
C ALA A 110 6.06 3.43 -20.18
N ASP A 111 6.07 4.34 -21.16
CA ASP A 111 6.47 5.72 -20.97
C ASP A 111 5.23 6.59 -20.73
N VAL A 112 4.95 6.99 -19.49
CA VAL A 112 3.79 7.83 -19.15
C VAL A 112 4.21 9.25 -18.76
N LYS A 113 5.39 9.70 -19.21
CA LYS A 113 5.88 11.03 -18.87
C LYS A 113 4.92 12.12 -19.32
N ASN A 114 4.69 13.14 -18.50
CA ASN A 114 3.71 14.21 -18.76
C ASN A 114 2.25 13.74 -18.96
N ALA A 115 1.94 12.45 -18.76
CA ALA A 115 0.59 11.95 -18.96
C ALA A 115 -0.33 12.36 -17.78
N ASN A 116 -1.61 12.53 -18.06
CA ASN A 116 -2.62 12.76 -17.03
C ASN A 116 -3.33 11.46 -16.66
N LEU A 117 -2.93 10.85 -15.55
CA LEU A 117 -3.51 9.62 -14.97
C LEU A 117 -4.35 9.92 -13.72
N ASN A 118 -4.79 11.16 -13.51
CA ASN A 118 -5.62 11.49 -12.35
C ASN A 118 -6.86 10.60 -12.31
N CYS A 119 -7.17 10.07 -11.12
CA CYS A 119 -8.26 9.13 -10.86
C CYS A 119 -8.16 7.77 -11.59
N ALA A 120 -7.03 7.43 -12.22
CA ALA A 120 -6.88 6.16 -12.92
C ALA A 120 -6.97 4.95 -11.98
N ASN A 121 -7.61 3.88 -12.45
CA ASN A 121 -7.66 2.61 -11.74
C ASN A 121 -6.52 1.69 -12.20
N LEU A 122 -5.50 1.55 -11.36
CA LEU A 122 -4.29 0.74 -11.58
C LEU A 122 -4.27 -0.50 -10.67
N LYS A 123 -5.43 -0.97 -10.21
CA LYS A 123 -5.50 -2.14 -9.33
C LYS A 123 -4.94 -3.35 -10.06
N GLN A 124 -4.05 -4.08 -9.39
CA GLN A 124 -3.45 -5.32 -9.89
C GLN A 124 -2.74 -5.19 -11.25
N SER A 125 -2.45 -3.97 -11.73
CA SER A 125 -1.70 -3.77 -12.96
C SER A 125 -0.21 -4.06 -12.75
N ASN A 126 0.49 -4.44 -13.81
CA ASN A 126 1.94 -4.51 -13.78
C ASN A 126 2.52 -3.12 -14.07
N LEU A 127 3.09 -2.48 -13.05
CA LEU A 127 3.67 -1.14 -13.13
C LEU A 127 5.22 -1.15 -13.14
N LEU A 128 5.84 -2.32 -13.32
CA LEU A 128 7.29 -2.45 -13.24
C LEU A 128 7.98 -1.63 -14.34
N GLY A 129 8.91 -0.76 -13.95
CA GLY A 129 9.68 0.07 -14.87
C GLY A 129 8.87 1.15 -15.61
N VAL A 130 7.65 1.46 -15.18
CA VAL A 130 6.89 2.59 -15.73
C VAL A 130 7.64 3.89 -15.49
N LYS A 131 7.73 4.74 -16.51
CA LYS A 131 8.38 6.05 -16.42
C LYS A 131 7.36 7.13 -16.04
N TRP A 132 7.41 7.59 -14.80
CA TRP A 132 6.40 8.48 -14.21
C TRP A 132 6.71 9.98 -14.31
N GLN A 133 7.84 10.40 -14.89
CA GLN A 133 8.30 11.80 -14.77
C GLN A 133 7.21 12.79 -15.24
N ASP A 134 6.88 13.74 -14.37
CA ASP A 134 5.85 14.77 -14.60
C ASP A 134 4.43 14.23 -14.90
N ALA A 135 4.17 12.95 -14.62
CA ALA A 135 2.85 12.36 -14.79
C ALA A 135 1.90 12.80 -13.66
N LYS A 136 0.69 13.25 -13.99
CA LYS A 136 -0.31 13.59 -12.97
C LYS A 136 -0.96 12.31 -12.45
N ILE A 137 -0.77 12.01 -11.16
CA ILE A 137 -1.22 10.77 -10.53
C ILE A 137 -2.09 11.00 -9.28
N GLU A 138 -2.78 12.14 -9.21
CA GLU A 138 -3.68 12.41 -8.10
C GLU A 138 -4.83 11.40 -8.07
N ASN A 139 -5.13 10.87 -6.87
CA ASN A 139 -6.23 9.92 -6.66
C ASN A 139 -6.15 8.61 -7.47
N ILE A 140 -4.95 8.19 -7.91
CA ILE A 140 -4.79 6.88 -8.54
C ILE A 140 -5.14 5.74 -7.57
N GLN A 141 -5.67 4.65 -8.11
CA GLN A 141 -6.02 3.46 -7.33
C GLN A 141 -5.11 2.29 -7.65
N ILE A 142 -4.03 2.10 -6.88
CA ILE A 142 -3.12 0.94 -7.02
C ILE A 142 -3.58 -0.32 -6.26
N GLY A 143 -4.63 -0.19 -5.43
CA GLY A 143 -5.15 -1.26 -4.58
C GLY A 143 -4.35 -1.47 -3.28
N LYS A 144 -4.78 -2.44 -2.47
CA LYS A 144 -4.15 -2.73 -1.15
C LYS A 144 -2.79 -3.42 -1.29
N LYS A 145 -2.61 -4.18 -2.37
CA LYS A 145 -1.42 -4.96 -2.69
C LYS A 145 -1.20 -4.94 -4.20
N LEU A 146 0.05 -4.90 -4.63
CA LEU A 146 0.44 -5.11 -6.03
C LEU A 146 0.24 -6.59 -6.44
N SER A 147 0.16 -6.86 -7.74
CA SER A 147 0.07 -8.23 -8.24
C SER A 147 1.33 -9.04 -7.90
N GLN A 148 2.50 -8.42 -7.96
CA GLN A 148 3.78 -9.01 -7.55
C GLN A 148 3.76 -9.48 -6.10
N GLU A 149 3.17 -8.73 -5.16
CA GLU A 149 3.03 -9.17 -3.76
C GLU A 149 2.19 -10.45 -3.63
N VAL A 150 1.11 -10.54 -4.41
CA VAL A 150 0.25 -11.73 -4.41
C VAL A 150 1.01 -12.93 -4.96
N HIS A 151 1.77 -12.75 -6.05
CA HIS A 151 2.63 -13.79 -6.60
C HIS A 151 3.76 -14.19 -5.66
N ALA A 152 4.39 -13.24 -4.96
CA ALA A 152 5.40 -13.50 -3.95
C ALA A 152 4.84 -14.36 -2.80
N GLN A 153 3.64 -14.02 -2.31
CA GLN A 153 2.97 -14.79 -1.26
C GLN A 153 2.61 -16.21 -1.71
N LYS A 154 2.23 -16.38 -2.98
CA LYS A 154 1.99 -17.70 -3.58
C LYS A 154 3.29 -18.51 -3.67
N ALA A 155 4.36 -17.92 -4.18
CA ALA A 155 5.68 -18.55 -4.28
C ALA A 155 6.24 -18.98 -2.91
N LEU A 156 6.02 -18.16 -1.85
CA LEU A 156 6.37 -18.54 -0.48
C LEU A 156 5.61 -19.79 0.01
N LYS A 157 4.30 -19.89 -0.30
CA LYS A 157 3.50 -21.08 0.06
C LYS A 157 3.98 -22.33 -0.68
N GLU A 158 4.43 -22.16 -1.91
CA GLU A 158 5.03 -23.21 -2.74
C GLU A 158 6.50 -23.51 -2.38
N LYS A 159 7.03 -22.85 -1.33
CA LYS A 159 8.43 -22.94 -0.88
C LYS A 159 9.47 -22.51 -1.94
N ASN A 160 9.06 -21.80 -2.98
CA ASN A 160 9.96 -21.22 -3.97
C ASN A 160 10.48 -19.86 -3.50
N ILE A 161 11.45 -19.89 -2.59
CA ILE A 161 11.97 -18.69 -1.91
C ILE A 161 12.65 -17.73 -2.90
N LYS A 162 13.41 -18.23 -3.87
CA LYS A 162 14.10 -17.39 -4.86
C LYS A 162 13.10 -16.57 -5.68
N GLN A 163 12.06 -17.23 -6.19
CA GLN A 163 11.01 -16.55 -6.96
C GLN A 163 10.20 -15.59 -6.09
N ALA A 164 9.96 -15.92 -4.83
CA ALA A 164 9.28 -15.01 -3.91
C ALA A 164 10.09 -13.73 -3.67
N ILE A 165 11.41 -13.85 -3.49
CA ILE A 165 12.31 -12.70 -3.31
C ILE A 165 12.30 -11.81 -4.56
N ASP A 166 12.42 -12.39 -5.75
CA ASP A 166 12.34 -11.66 -7.03
C ASP A 166 11.03 -10.84 -7.14
N TYR A 167 9.88 -11.45 -6.82
CA TYR A 167 8.62 -10.69 -6.80
C TYR A 167 8.57 -9.59 -5.74
N PHE A 168 9.20 -9.78 -4.57
CA PHE A 168 9.29 -8.71 -3.56
C PHE A 168 10.24 -7.58 -4.00
N GLU A 169 11.30 -7.88 -4.74
CA GLU A 169 12.20 -6.89 -5.34
C GLU A 169 11.46 -6.04 -6.38
N GLN A 170 10.72 -6.69 -7.29
CA GLN A 170 9.89 -5.99 -8.28
C GLN A 170 8.82 -5.12 -7.62
N ALA A 171 8.15 -5.61 -6.56
CA ALA A 171 7.18 -4.81 -5.82
C ALA A 171 7.82 -3.62 -5.11
N GLU A 172 9.02 -3.79 -4.53
CA GLU A 172 9.79 -2.70 -3.93
C GLU A 172 10.10 -1.61 -4.97
N GLU A 173 10.56 -1.99 -6.16
CA GLU A 173 10.88 -1.05 -7.24
C GLU A 173 9.66 -0.22 -7.63
N VAL A 174 8.51 -0.87 -7.86
CA VAL A 174 7.25 -0.17 -8.18
C VAL A 174 6.87 0.82 -7.08
N TYR A 175 6.92 0.40 -5.81
CA TYR A 175 6.58 1.30 -4.70
C TYR A 175 7.55 2.46 -4.56
N ARG A 176 8.84 2.22 -4.77
CA ARG A 176 9.89 3.24 -4.69
C ARG A 176 9.74 4.29 -5.78
N ASP A 177 9.43 3.87 -7.00
CA ASP A 177 9.31 4.78 -8.14
C ASP A 177 8.05 5.64 -8.01
N LEU A 178 6.91 5.03 -7.65
CA LEU A 178 5.69 5.75 -7.31
C LEU A 178 5.90 6.71 -6.13
N ARG A 179 6.63 6.29 -5.07
CA ARG A 179 6.90 7.14 -3.91
C ARG A 179 7.65 8.39 -4.34
N LYS A 180 8.80 8.22 -5.01
CA LYS A 180 9.65 9.33 -5.45
C LYS A 180 8.86 10.33 -6.30
N HIS A 181 8.05 9.81 -7.23
CA HIS A 181 7.22 10.67 -8.07
C HIS A 181 6.14 11.40 -7.26
N SER A 182 5.42 10.69 -6.39
CA SER A 182 4.43 11.32 -5.52
C SER A 182 5.02 12.36 -4.55
N GLU A 183 6.29 12.21 -4.14
CA GLU A 183 7.00 13.22 -3.34
C GLU A 183 7.33 14.46 -4.18
N GLN A 184 7.73 14.29 -5.45
CA GLN A 184 8.01 15.39 -6.37
C GLN A 184 6.76 16.22 -6.67
N GLU A 185 5.61 15.57 -6.84
CA GLU A 185 4.31 16.21 -7.07
C GLU A 185 3.68 16.80 -5.78
N GLY A 186 4.26 16.57 -4.60
CA GLY A 186 3.70 17.03 -3.33
C GLY A 186 2.46 16.25 -2.86
N ILE A 187 2.26 15.01 -3.32
CA ILE A 187 1.15 14.13 -2.92
C ILE A 187 1.58 13.33 -1.68
N PHE A 188 1.80 14.02 -0.56
CA PHE A 188 2.44 13.46 0.64
C PHE A 188 1.66 12.34 1.32
N THR A 189 0.32 12.35 1.24
CA THR A 189 -0.51 11.26 1.77
C THR A 189 -0.26 9.94 1.03
N LEU A 190 -0.17 9.99 -0.30
CA LEU A 190 0.16 8.84 -1.14
C LEU A 190 1.60 8.40 -0.91
N SER A 191 2.55 9.33 -0.92
CA SER A 191 3.97 9.04 -0.65
C SER A 191 4.17 8.32 0.68
N GLY A 192 3.54 8.80 1.76
CA GLY A 192 3.64 8.19 3.09
C GLY A 192 3.11 6.76 3.14
N ASN A 193 2.08 6.44 2.37
CA ASN A 193 1.61 5.06 2.24
C ASN A 193 2.58 4.19 1.42
N LEU A 194 3.17 4.75 0.36
CA LEU A 194 4.10 4.06 -0.53
C LEU A 194 5.42 3.74 0.15
N ILE A 195 5.98 4.65 0.97
CA ILE A 195 7.22 4.38 1.72
C ILE A 195 7.05 3.23 2.71
N GLN A 196 5.91 3.13 3.40
CA GLN A 196 5.64 2.01 4.30
C GLN A 196 5.60 0.68 3.52
N LYS A 197 5.00 0.70 2.32
CA LYS A 197 4.93 -0.47 1.44
C LYS A 197 6.30 -0.86 0.89
N GLU A 198 7.09 0.09 0.40
CA GLU A 198 8.48 -0.12 -0.04
C GLU A 198 9.32 -0.78 1.06
N LEU A 199 9.33 -0.21 2.27
CA LEU A 199 10.13 -0.74 3.38
C LEU A 199 9.62 -2.12 3.84
N THR A 200 8.32 -2.37 3.72
CA THR A 200 7.75 -3.69 3.97
C THR A 200 8.25 -4.71 2.94
N MET A 201 8.30 -4.35 1.64
CA MET A 201 8.84 -5.24 0.60
C MET A 201 10.32 -5.53 0.83
N ARG A 202 11.13 -4.51 1.12
CA ARG A 202 12.55 -4.66 1.46
C ARG A 202 12.76 -5.59 2.65
N ARG A 203 11.91 -5.50 3.69
CA ARG A 203 11.94 -6.41 4.84
C ARG A 203 11.61 -7.86 4.45
N MET A 204 10.68 -8.06 3.50
CA MET A 204 10.26 -9.40 3.08
C MET A 204 11.37 -10.17 2.36
N GLN A 205 12.28 -9.46 1.68
CA GLN A 205 13.47 -10.03 1.04
C GLN A 205 14.53 -10.51 2.04
N MET A 206 14.52 -10.00 3.29
CA MET A 206 15.50 -10.39 4.31
C MET A 206 15.27 -11.82 4.82
N PRO A 207 16.32 -12.54 5.26
CA PRO A 207 16.16 -13.85 5.90
C PRO A 207 15.21 -13.80 7.11
N GLN A 208 14.38 -14.84 7.28
CA GLN A 208 13.29 -14.86 8.27
C GLN A 208 13.77 -14.63 9.71
N TYR A 209 14.91 -15.21 10.08
CA TYR A 209 15.47 -15.14 11.45
C TYR A 209 16.59 -14.10 11.59
N SER A 210 16.67 -13.12 10.67
CA SER A 210 17.67 -12.06 10.77
C SER A 210 17.27 -10.98 11.77
N ILE A 211 18.22 -10.54 12.59
CA ILE A 211 18.06 -9.36 13.47
C ILE A 211 17.60 -8.13 12.68
N LYS A 212 18.08 -7.96 11.43
CA LYS A 212 17.64 -6.85 10.54
C LYS A 212 16.14 -6.93 10.22
N ARG A 213 15.61 -8.13 10.02
CA ARG A 213 14.19 -8.34 9.73
C ARG A 213 13.33 -8.08 10.96
N ILE A 214 13.78 -8.56 12.13
CA ILE A 214 13.10 -8.36 13.41
C ILE A 214 13.06 -6.87 13.76
N THR A 215 14.19 -6.17 13.73
CA THR A 215 14.27 -4.73 13.99
C THR A 215 13.38 -3.93 13.04
N SER A 216 13.41 -4.23 11.73
CA SER A 216 12.50 -3.61 10.75
C SER A 216 11.02 -3.88 11.05
N LYS A 217 10.68 -5.08 11.56
CA LYS A 217 9.31 -5.41 11.97
C LYS A 217 8.88 -4.65 13.22
N VAL A 218 9.78 -4.49 14.19
CA VAL A 218 9.53 -3.69 15.41
C VAL A 218 9.25 -2.24 15.04
N VAL A 219 10.05 -1.64 14.16
CA VAL A 219 9.85 -0.24 13.71
C VAL A 219 8.52 -0.05 12.97
N ASP A 220 8.14 -0.96 12.08
CA ASP A 220 6.83 -0.93 11.40
C ASP A 220 5.65 -1.05 12.38
N LEU A 221 5.79 -1.92 13.37
CA LEU A 221 4.77 -2.10 14.40
C LEU A 221 4.61 -0.81 15.22
N PHE A 222 5.72 -0.27 15.74
CA PHE A 222 5.72 0.89 16.63
C PHE A 222 5.24 2.18 15.99
N CYS A 223 5.72 2.52 14.79
CA CYS A 223 5.45 3.82 14.18
C CYS A 223 5.17 3.77 12.67
N GLY A 224 4.98 2.58 12.09
CA GLY A 224 4.74 2.42 10.66
C GLY A 224 5.90 2.94 9.81
N TYR A 225 7.15 2.76 10.27
CA TYR A 225 8.34 3.38 9.68
C TYR A 225 8.37 4.92 9.77
N GLY A 226 7.72 5.49 10.78
CA GLY A 226 7.68 6.93 11.03
C GLY A 226 6.71 7.66 10.10
N GLU A 227 5.62 7.01 9.71
CA GLU A 227 4.56 7.55 8.86
C GLU A 227 3.16 7.50 9.48
N ASP A 228 3.01 6.75 10.57
CA ASP A 228 1.70 6.47 11.20
C ASP A 228 1.73 6.88 12.70
N PRO A 229 1.40 8.14 13.03
CA PRO A 229 1.42 8.62 14.41
C PRO A 229 0.33 7.96 15.28
N LEU A 230 -0.79 7.51 14.68
CA LEU A 230 -1.88 6.88 15.42
C LEU A 230 -1.48 5.50 15.98
N ARG A 231 -0.60 4.76 15.28
CA ARG A 231 -0.02 3.51 15.84
C ARG A 231 0.75 3.75 17.12
N ILE A 232 1.49 4.86 17.20
CA ILE A 232 2.28 5.22 18.38
C ILE A 232 1.35 5.42 19.57
N VAL A 233 0.26 6.17 19.38
CA VAL A 233 -0.77 6.39 20.41
C VAL A 233 -1.38 5.06 20.87
N GLY A 234 -1.79 4.20 19.93
CA GLY A 234 -2.36 2.89 20.25
C GLY A 234 -1.40 1.99 21.05
N ILE A 235 -0.12 1.94 20.67
CA ILE A 235 0.89 1.16 21.39
C ILE A 235 1.20 1.75 22.76
N SER A 236 1.18 3.08 22.88
CA SER A 236 1.32 3.76 24.18
C SER A 236 0.19 3.37 25.13
N MET A 237 -1.06 3.39 24.66
CA MET A 237 -2.22 2.96 25.45
C MET A 237 -2.13 1.49 25.88
N LEU A 238 -1.66 0.61 24.99
CA LEU A 238 -1.45 -0.81 25.30
C LEU A 238 -0.34 -1.02 26.33
N LEU A 239 0.76 -0.27 26.23
CA LEU A 239 1.87 -0.35 27.19
C LEU A 239 1.44 0.14 28.57
N ILE A 240 0.72 1.27 28.64
CA ILE A 240 0.11 1.79 29.87
C ILE A 240 -0.79 0.72 30.49
N LEU A 241 -1.70 0.13 29.70
CA LEU A 241 -2.58 -0.91 30.21
C LEU A 241 -1.80 -2.14 30.71
N PHE A 242 -0.77 -2.56 29.98
CA PHE A 242 0.08 -3.68 30.37
C PHE A 242 0.83 -3.41 31.67
N CYS A 243 1.43 -2.24 31.83
CA CYS A 243 2.09 -1.81 33.06
C CYS A 243 1.09 -1.73 34.24
N ALA A 244 -0.10 -1.17 34.03
CA ALA A 244 -1.17 -1.15 35.02
C ALA A 244 -1.54 -2.55 35.53
N ILE A 245 -1.65 -3.53 34.62
CA ILE A 245 -1.87 -4.94 34.98
C ILE A 245 -0.71 -5.46 35.82
N LEU A 246 0.55 -5.22 35.41
CA LEU A 246 1.70 -5.65 36.20
C LEU A 246 1.68 -5.05 37.61
N TYR A 247 1.37 -3.76 37.74
CA TYR A 247 1.27 -3.09 39.05
C TYR A 247 0.20 -3.67 39.95
N THR A 248 -0.92 -4.17 39.40
CA THR A 248 -1.93 -4.82 40.25
C THR A 248 -1.40 -6.07 40.95
N PHE A 249 -0.49 -6.80 40.30
CA PHE A 249 0.09 -8.01 40.88
C PHE A 249 1.33 -7.73 41.72
N THR A 250 2.14 -6.73 41.37
CA THR A 250 3.37 -6.39 42.10
C THR A 250 3.13 -5.43 43.27
N GLY A 251 2.02 -4.69 43.25
CA GLY A 251 1.57 -3.78 44.30
C GLY A 251 2.17 -2.38 44.23
N LEU A 252 1.45 -1.42 44.81
CA LEU A 252 1.81 -0.01 44.95
C LEU A 252 1.65 0.44 46.40
N ASN A 253 2.39 1.48 46.79
CA ASN A 253 2.20 2.15 48.07
C ASN A 253 1.24 3.32 47.92
N TYR A 254 0.29 3.46 48.83
CA TYR A 254 -0.53 4.65 48.97
C TYR A 254 -0.53 5.09 50.43
N GLN A 255 0.02 6.27 50.72
CA GLN A 255 0.09 6.84 52.08
C GLN A 255 0.68 5.89 53.14
N GLY A 256 1.62 5.02 52.77
CA GLY A 256 2.24 4.05 53.67
C GLY A 256 1.53 2.70 53.77
N THR A 257 0.39 2.54 53.08
CA THR A 257 -0.32 1.26 52.96
C THR A 257 0.07 0.53 51.68
N PHE A 258 0.41 -0.75 51.80
CA PHE A 258 0.69 -1.62 50.66
C PHE A 258 -0.63 -2.09 50.05
N LEU A 259 -0.88 -1.70 48.80
CA LEU A 259 -2.04 -2.10 48.03
C LEU A 259 -1.59 -3.08 46.94
N ALA A 260 -2.21 -4.26 46.92
CA ALA A 260 -2.01 -5.27 45.89
C ALA A 260 -3.32 -6.03 45.65
N TYR A 261 -3.42 -6.69 44.51
CA TYR A 261 -4.58 -7.54 44.22
C TYR A 261 -4.72 -8.63 45.28
N ASN A 262 -5.93 -8.75 45.84
CA ASN A 262 -6.24 -9.76 46.84
C ASN A 262 -7.56 -10.46 46.50
N PRO A 263 -7.55 -11.79 46.27
CA PRO A 263 -8.76 -12.57 45.96
C PRO A 263 -9.84 -12.52 47.05
N GLY A 264 -9.48 -12.17 48.29
CA GLY A 264 -10.41 -12.06 49.41
C GLY A 264 -11.22 -10.76 49.44
N HIS A 265 -10.84 -9.75 48.66
CA HIS A 265 -11.55 -8.47 48.62
C HIS A 265 -12.74 -8.50 47.64
N PRO A 266 -13.78 -7.69 47.90
CA PRO A 266 -14.86 -7.48 46.95
C PRO A 266 -14.33 -7.09 45.57
N LEU A 267 -15.00 -7.56 44.51
CA LEU A 267 -14.61 -7.27 43.13
C LEU A 267 -14.52 -5.75 42.85
N SER A 268 -15.41 -4.95 43.45
CA SER A 268 -15.41 -3.49 43.33
C SER A 268 -14.12 -2.86 43.85
N GLU A 269 -13.56 -3.38 44.94
CA GLU A 269 -12.33 -2.88 45.53
C GLU A 269 -11.11 -3.21 44.66
N ASN A 270 -11.04 -4.44 44.12
CA ASN A 270 -10.01 -4.84 43.17
C ASN A 270 -10.08 -4.02 41.86
N ILE A 271 -11.29 -3.70 41.37
CA ILE A 271 -11.47 -2.81 40.21
C ILE A 271 -10.99 -1.39 40.52
N ASN A 272 -11.35 -0.83 41.68
CA ASN A 272 -10.89 0.50 42.09
C ASN A 272 -9.36 0.55 42.21
N PHE A 273 -8.75 -0.50 42.76
CA PHE A 273 -7.29 -0.59 42.83
C PHE A 273 -6.64 -0.70 41.44
N PHE A 274 -7.22 -1.46 40.51
CA PHE A 274 -6.78 -1.49 39.12
C PHE A 274 -6.84 -0.10 38.47
N LEU A 275 -7.91 0.67 38.70
CA LEU A 275 -8.02 2.04 38.19
C LEU A 275 -6.94 2.96 38.78
N SER A 276 -6.58 2.79 40.05
CA SER A 276 -5.44 3.50 40.66
C SER A 276 -4.10 3.09 40.03
N CYS A 277 -3.90 1.81 39.72
CA CYS A 277 -2.72 1.33 38.99
C CYS A 277 -2.66 1.90 37.57
N LEU A 278 -3.81 2.02 36.91
CA LEU A 278 -3.92 2.63 35.59
C LEU A 278 -3.58 4.12 35.64
N TYR A 279 -4.11 4.86 36.62
CA TYR A 279 -3.74 6.25 36.88
C TYR A 279 -2.24 6.41 37.11
N TYR A 280 -1.65 5.58 37.98
CA TYR A 280 -0.22 5.59 38.26
C TYR A 280 0.62 5.31 37.01
N SER A 281 0.22 4.34 36.18
CA SER A 281 0.87 4.01 34.91
C SER A 281 0.82 5.19 33.93
N VAL A 282 -0.34 5.87 33.77
CA VAL A 282 -0.45 7.06 32.92
C VAL A 282 0.52 8.17 33.38
N VAL A 283 0.55 8.47 34.68
CA VAL A 283 1.40 9.51 35.27
C VAL A 283 2.89 9.15 35.17
N THR A 284 3.22 7.87 35.26
CA THR A 284 4.59 7.35 35.11
C THR A 284 5.04 7.40 33.64
N PHE A 285 4.21 6.92 32.72
CA PHE A 285 4.48 6.92 31.28
C PHE A 285 4.66 8.34 30.72
N THR A 286 3.84 9.29 31.18
CA THR A 286 3.95 10.71 30.82
C THR A 286 5.01 11.46 31.61
N THR A 287 5.70 10.77 32.52
CA THR A 287 6.72 11.33 33.41
C THR A 287 6.26 12.55 34.22
N LEU A 288 4.96 12.64 34.53
CA LEU A 288 4.38 13.72 35.34
C LEU A 288 4.73 13.56 36.83
N GLY A 289 4.59 12.33 37.36
CA GLY A 289 5.05 11.96 38.70
C GLY A 289 4.44 12.75 39.87
N TYR A 290 3.11 12.79 40.03
CA TYR A 290 2.45 13.52 41.13
C TYR A 290 2.87 13.09 42.56
N GLY A 291 3.35 11.86 42.73
CA GLY A 291 3.90 11.38 44.00
C GLY A 291 2.88 10.74 44.97
N ASP A 292 1.60 10.71 44.63
CA ASP A 292 0.53 10.12 45.48
C ASP A 292 0.72 8.62 45.70
N PHE A 293 1.19 7.92 44.66
CA PHE A 293 1.52 6.51 44.68
C PHE A 293 3.02 6.33 44.50
N THR A 294 3.62 5.41 45.24
CA THR A 294 5.02 5.04 45.07
C THR A 294 5.19 3.55 44.78
N PRO A 295 6.03 3.15 43.82
CA PRO A 295 6.24 1.75 43.50
C PRO A 295 7.12 1.11 44.58
N ILE A 296 6.81 -0.13 44.98
CA ILE A 296 7.59 -0.92 45.94
C ILE A 296 8.15 -2.17 45.25
N GLY A 297 9.31 -2.66 45.70
CA GLY A 297 9.88 -3.91 45.23
C GLY A 297 10.12 -3.91 43.71
N ILE A 298 9.57 -4.92 43.03
CA ILE A 298 9.71 -5.11 41.57
C ILE A 298 9.00 -3.98 40.78
N SER A 299 7.93 -3.39 41.32
CA SER A 299 7.22 -2.26 40.69
C SER A 299 8.16 -1.08 40.39
N ARG A 300 9.25 -0.91 41.14
CA ARG A 300 10.23 0.17 40.92
C ARG A 300 10.95 0.00 39.58
N ALA A 301 11.33 -1.22 39.23
CA ALA A 301 11.98 -1.52 37.96
C ALA A 301 11.01 -1.35 36.79
N ILE A 302 9.75 -1.80 36.95
CA ILE A 302 8.70 -1.62 35.94
C ILE A 302 8.46 -0.13 35.69
N ALA A 303 8.33 0.68 36.75
CA ALA A 303 8.12 2.13 36.63
C ALA A 303 9.30 2.84 35.96
N ALA A 304 10.55 2.44 36.25
CA ALA A 304 11.71 3.01 35.59
C ALA A 304 11.73 2.71 34.07
N ILE A 305 11.42 1.47 33.68
CA ILE A 305 11.34 1.07 32.26
C ILE A 305 10.18 1.77 31.56
N GLU A 306 9.02 1.87 32.21
CA GLU A 306 7.84 2.55 31.70
C GLU A 306 8.10 4.04 31.47
N ALA A 307 8.65 4.75 32.45
CA ALA A 307 8.98 6.16 32.33
C ALA A 307 10.01 6.42 31.22
N PHE A 308 11.07 5.60 31.15
CA PHE A 308 12.06 5.69 30.08
C PHE A 308 11.42 5.48 28.70
N THR A 309 10.63 4.42 28.54
CA THR A 309 9.95 4.11 27.27
C THR A 309 8.94 5.19 26.89
N GLY A 310 8.20 5.72 27.86
CA GLY A 310 7.22 6.79 27.68
C GLY A 310 7.85 8.08 27.16
N SER A 311 8.97 8.52 27.76
CA SER A 311 9.71 9.70 27.31
C SER A 311 10.15 9.59 25.84
N PHE A 312 10.68 8.42 25.44
CA PHE A 312 11.08 8.17 24.05
C PHE A 312 9.89 8.09 23.10
N THR A 313 8.77 7.49 23.55
CA THR A 313 7.57 7.31 22.74
C THR A 313 6.87 8.63 22.47
N ILE A 314 6.79 9.53 23.46
CA ILE A 314 6.26 10.89 23.29
C ILE A 314 7.13 11.70 22.32
N ALA A 315 8.45 11.64 22.47
CA ALA A 315 9.38 12.29 21.54
C ALA A 315 9.21 11.77 20.11
N LEU A 316 9.11 10.44 19.93
CA LEU A 316 8.86 9.82 18.64
C LEU A 316 7.51 10.25 18.05
N PHE A 317 6.45 10.30 18.86
CA PHE A 317 5.14 10.78 18.43
C PHE A 317 5.23 12.20 17.87
N VAL A 318 5.88 13.12 18.58
CA VAL A 318 6.05 14.51 18.12
C VAL A 318 6.79 14.56 16.80
N VAL A 319 7.90 13.83 16.65
CA VAL A 319 8.69 13.81 15.41
C VAL A 319 7.86 13.28 14.24
N VAL A 320 7.15 12.15 14.42
CA VAL A 320 6.34 11.54 13.36
C VAL A 320 5.13 12.42 13.02
N PHE A 321 4.50 13.02 14.02
CA PHE A 321 3.38 13.93 13.83
C PHE A 321 3.80 15.19 13.06
N VAL A 322 4.88 15.85 13.49
CA VAL A 322 5.42 17.04 12.79
C VAL A 322 5.78 16.68 11.36
N LYS A 323 6.54 15.60 11.15
CA LYS A 323 6.90 15.12 9.80
C LYS A 323 5.68 14.90 8.91
N LYS A 324 4.57 14.39 9.47
CA LYS A 324 3.32 14.15 8.74
C LYS A 324 2.55 15.42 8.39
N MET A 325 2.71 16.48 9.17
CA MET A 325 2.04 17.77 8.97
C MET A 325 2.85 18.74 8.10
N THR A 326 4.18 18.65 8.14
CA THR A 326 5.09 19.55 7.39
C THR A 326 5.47 19.03 6.01
N ARG A 327 5.19 17.76 5.73
CA ARG A 327 5.22 17.20 4.38
C ARG A 327 3.83 17.38 3.81
#